data_AF-A0A349A6P6-F1
#
_entry.id   AF-A0A349A6P6-F1
#
_cell.length_a   1.000
_cell.length_b   1.000
_cell.length_c   1.000
_cell.angle_alpha   90.00
_cell.angle_beta   90.00
_cell.angle_gamma   90.00
#
_symmetry.space_group_name_H-M   'P 1'
#
loop_
_entity.id
_entity.type
_entity.pdbx_description
1 polymer ?
#
loop_
_entity_poly.entity_id
_entity_poly.type
_entity_poly.pdbx_seq_one_letter_code
_entity_poly.pdbx_strand_id
1 'polypeptide(L)'
;ATGEKKPPGVLHGMIIHLLVNIRTLEIEDVHVEMPDTPREECLETLGSIARVKGMRIAGGFTLKVKEMLGGIQGCSHLLALLTAMAPAVVQGFAAHILRDDTELKSTRAGLSRFLEDTCWVWRKDGPPLKKLQSL
;
A
#
# COMPACT_ATOMS: atom_id res chain seq x y z
N ALA A 1 -24.75 -11.35 10.04
CA ALA A 1 -24.41 -12.49 10.90
C ALA A 1 -25.48 -13.55 10.73
N THR A 2 -25.11 -14.78 10.39
CA THR A 2 -26.01 -15.92 10.19
C THR A 2 -26.53 -16.52 11.50
N GLY A 3 -26.22 -15.91 12.66
CA GLY A 3 -26.53 -16.45 13.99
C GLY A 3 -25.56 -17.51 14.50
N GLU A 4 -24.58 -17.89 13.67
CA GLU A 4 -23.55 -18.87 14.00
C GLU A 4 -22.65 -18.38 15.15
N LYS A 5 -22.48 -19.21 16.20
CA LYS A 5 -21.60 -18.91 17.33
C LYS A 5 -20.20 -19.50 17.08
N LYS A 6 -19.16 -18.73 17.38
CA LYS A 6 -17.76 -19.18 17.35
C LYS A 6 -17.11 -19.02 18.73
N PRO A 7 -16.15 -19.88 19.10
CA PRO A 7 -15.34 -19.68 20.30
C PRO A 7 -14.52 -18.38 20.17
N PRO A 8 -14.12 -17.74 21.30
CA PRO A 8 -13.20 -16.61 21.28
C PRO A 8 -11.89 -16.97 20.56
N GLY A 9 -11.36 -16.06 19.75
CA GLY A 9 -10.13 -16.27 18.98
C GLY A 9 -9.90 -15.21 17.90
N VAL A 10 -8.81 -15.37 17.14
CA VAL A 10 -8.53 -14.54 15.96
C VAL A 10 -9.49 -14.94 14.84
N LEU A 11 -10.30 -13.99 14.37
CA LEU A 11 -11.24 -14.25 13.26
C LEU A 11 -10.61 -13.98 11.90
N HIS A 12 -9.72 -13.00 11.81
CA HIS A 12 -9.11 -12.53 10.56
C HIS A 12 -7.60 -12.36 10.76
N GLY A 13 -6.87 -13.46 10.66
CA GLY A 13 -5.40 -13.47 10.59
C GLY A 13 -5.01 -13.39 9.12
N MET A 14 -4.43 -12.28 8.69
CA MET A 14 -4.08 -12.02 7.28
C MET A 14 -2.74 -11.33 7.18
N ILE A 15 -1.94 -11.74 6.20
CA ILE A 15 -0.60 -11.20 5.95
C ILE A 15 -0.48 -10.95 4.45
N ILE A 16 0.08 -9.78 4.10
CA ILE A 16 0.44 -9.46 2.71
C ILE A 16 1.92 -9.07 2.72
N HIS A 17 2.71 -9.74 1.89
CA HIS A 17 4.06 -9.31 1.54
C HIS A 17 4.04 -8.72 0.13
N LEU A 18 4.50 -7.47 0.01
CA LEU A 18 4.66 -6.78 -1.26
C LEU A 18 6.14 -6.64 -1.57
N LEU A 19 6.55 -7.12 -2.74
CA LEU A 19 7.84 -6.76 -3.33
C LEU A 19 7.60 -5.56 -4.24
N VAL A 20 8.26 -4.45 -3.93
CA VAL A 20 8.08 -3.18 -4.64
C VAL A 20 9.42 -2.71 -5.17
N ASN A 21 9.45 -2.39 -6.47
CA ASN A 21 10.61 -1.78 -7.09
C ASN A 21 10.85 -0.39 -6.48
N ILE A 22 12.00 -0.21 -5.83
CA ILE A 22 12.27 1.04 -5.10
C ILE A 22 12.39 2.27 -6.03
N ARG A 23 12.66 2.10 -7.32
CA ARG A 23 12.83 3.22 -8.27
C ARG A 23 11.51 3.61 -8.93
N THR A 24 10.66 2.64 -9.26
CA THR A 24 9.41 2.88 -9.99
C THR A 24 8.17 2.86 -9.11
N LEU A 25 8.26 2.26 -7.92
CA LEU A 25 7.13 1.89 -7.04
C LEU A 25 6.14 0.92 -7.69
N GLU A 26 6.60 0.18 -8.69
CA GLU A 26 5.85 -0.93 -9.27
C GLU A 26 5.86 -2.12 -8.33
N ILE A 27 4.72 -2.78 -8.18
CA ILE A 27 4.58 -4.02 -7.43
C ILE A 27 5.11 -5.15 -8.31
N GLU A 28 6.30 -5.65 -7.98
CA GLU A 28 6.95 -6.74 -8.72
C GLU A 28 6.35 -8.10 -8.35
N ASP A 29 6.04 -8.29 -7.05
CA ASP A 29 5.40 -9.51 -6.59
C ASP A 29 4.53 -9.30 -5.34
N VAL A 30 3.64 -10.26 -5.12
CA VAL A 30 2.71 -10.30 -3.98
C VAL A 30 2.62 -11.71 -3.44
N HIS A 31 2.78 -11.84 -2.12
CA HIS A 31 2.41 -13.04 -1.37
C HIS A 31 1.32 -12.73 -0.35
N VAL A 32 0.35 -13.63 -0.22
CA VAL A 32 -0.77 -13.48 0.72
C VAL A 32 -0.93 -14.76 1.53
N GLU A 33 -1.07 -14.59 2.84
CA GLU A 33 -1.40 -15.67 3.77
C GLU A 33 -2.64 -15.29 4.57
N MET A 34 -3.48 -16.27 4.89
CA MET A 34 -4.66 -16.10 5.74
C MET A 34 -4.69 -17.21 6.80
N PRO A 35 -3.77 -17.20 7.80
CA PRO A 35 -3.67 -18.26 8.80
C PRO A 35 -4.96 -18.46 9.62
N ASP A 36 -5.77 -17.40 9.79
CA ASP A 36 -7.05 -17.50 10.49
C ASP A 36 -8.17 -16.89 9.65
N THR A 37 -9.18 -17.70 9.33
CA THR A 37 -10.35 -17.26 8.57
C THR A 37 -11.65 -17.61 9.29
N PRO A 38 -12.67 -16.74 9.24
CA PRO A 38 -13.95 -17.05 9.88
C PRO A 38 -14.79 -18.01 9.04
N ARG A 39 -14.43 -18.26 7.78
CA ARG A 39 -15.17 -19.08 6.81
C ARG A 39 -14.18 -19.69 5.83
N GLU A 40 -14.42 -20.91 5.39
CA GLU A 40 -13.54 -21.60 4.44
C GLU A 40 -13.55 -20.89 3.07
N GLU A 41 -14.69 -20.33 2.68
CA GLU A 41 -14.88 -19.57 1.44
C GLU A 41 -14.00 -18.30 1.38
N CYS A 42 -13.48 -17.83 2.52
CA CYS A 42 -12.50 -16.74 2.50
C CYS A 42 -11.20 -17.13 1.79
N LEU A 43 -10.79 -18.39 1.85
CA LEU A 43 -9.55 -18.88 1.23
C LEU A 43 -9.62 -18.88 -0.30
N GLU A 44 -10.82 -18.89 -0.89
CA GLU A 44 -11.03 -18.75 -2.33
C GLU A 44 -10.50 -17.41 -2.86
N THR A 45 -10.36 -16.41 -1.99
CA THR A 45 -9.87 -15.07 -2.34
C THR A 45 -8.37 -14.88 -2.17
N LEU A 46 -7.60 -15.90 -1.74
CA LEU A 46 -6.15 -15.80 -1.54
C LEU A 46 -5.42 -15.22 -2.76
N GLY A 47 -5.82 -15.62 -3.96
CA GLY A 47 -5.23 -15.16 -5.21
C GLY A 47 -5.70 -13.79 -5.69
N SER A 48 -6.70 -13.16 -5.06
CA SER A 48 -7.34 -11.96 -5.62
C SER A 48 -6.38 -10.79 -5.75
N ILE A 49 -5.45 -10.63 -4.80
CA ILE A 49 -4.49 -9.51 -4.82
C ILE A 49 -3.41 -9.69 -5.88
N ALA A 50 -3.11 -10.90 -6.38
CA ALA A 50 -2.07 -11.09 -7.40
C ALA A 50 -2.27 -10.23 -8.67
N ARG A 51 -3.51 -9.78 -8.92
CA ARG A 51 -3.90 -8.87 -10.01
C ARG A 51 -3.26 -7.48 -9.92
N VAL A 52 -2.72 -7.08 -8.76
CA VAL A 52 -2.06 -5.77 -8.59
C VAL A 52 -0.59 -5.77 -9.00
N LYS A 53 -0.02 -6.94 -9.35
CA LYS A 53 1.34 -7.01 -9.89
C LYS A 53 1.45 -6.18 -11.18
N GLY A 54 2.55 -5.46 -11.32
CA GLY A 54 2.76 -4.47 -12.39
C GLY A 54 2.05 -3.12 -12.15
N MET A 55 1.23 -2.97 -11.10
CA MET A 55 0.68 -1.67 -10.74
C MET A 55 1.71 -0.83 -9.98
N ARG A 56 1.70 0.47 -10.26
CA ARG A 56 2.50 1.45 -9.51
C ARG A 56 1.73 2.01 -8.31
N ILE A 57 2.37 2.00 -7.13
CA ILE A 57 1.85 2.64 -5.91
C ILE A 57 2.13 4.14 -5.98
N ALA A 58 1.15 4.89 -6.48
CA ALA A 58 1.20 6.34 -6.63
C ALA A 58 -0.22 6.94 -6.56
N GLY A 59 -0.36 8.23 -6.89
CA GLY A 59 -1.66 8.90 -6.98
C GLY A 59 -2.70 8.08 -7.77
N GLY A 60 -3.88 7.91 -7.19
CA GLY A 60 -4.97 7.11 -7.77
C GLY A 60 -4.86 5.59 -7.56
N PHE A 61 -3.79 5.08 -6.95
CA PHE A 61 -3.63 3.64 -6.69
C PHE A 61 -4.83 3.05 -5.91
N THR A 62 -5.21 3.68 -4.79
CA THR A 62 -6.32 3.24 -3.94
C THR A 62 -7.64 3.14 -4.70
N LEU A 63 -7.92 4.09 -5.60
CA LEU A 63 -9.13 4.07 -6.42
C LEU A 63 -9.10 2.86 -7.38
N LYS A 64 -8.00 2.69 -8.10
CA LYS A 64 -7.83 1.58 -9.06
C LYS A 64 -7.94 0.20 -8.41
N VAL A 65 -7.32 -0.01 -7.25
CA VAL A 65 -7.42 -1.30 -6.56
C VAL A 65 -8.82 -1.56 -6.01
N LYS A 66 -9.53 -0.52 -5.56
CA LYS A 66 -10.93 -0.65 -5.15
C LYS A 66 -11.86 -0.98 -6.31
N GLU A 67 -11.64 -0.38 -7.48
CA GLU A 67 -12.39 -0.71 -8.70
C GLU A 67 -12.11 -2.15 -9.17
N MET A 68 -10.85 -2.59 -9.06
CA MET A 68 -10.43 -3.92 -9.53
C MET A 68 -10.85 -5.07 -8.60
N LEU A 69 -10.76 -4.87 -7.28
CA LEU A 69 -10.90 -5.92 -6.26
C LEU A 69 -12.14 -5.75 -5.38
N GLY A 70 -12.90 -4.66 -5.56
CA GLY A 70 -14.08 -4.37 -4.75
C GLY A 70 -15.26 -5.31 -5.01
N GLY A 71 -16.20 -5.32 -4.06
CA GLY A 71 -17.39 -6.15 -4.14
C GLY A 71 -17.05 -7.64 -4.10
N ILE A 72 -17.56 -8.40 -5.07
CA ILE A 72 -17.35 -9.84 -5.17
C ILE A 72 -16.04 -10.23 -5.90
N GLN A 73 -15.25 -9.26 -6.34
CA GLN A 73 -14.03 -9.50 -7.14
C GLN A 73 -12.81 -9.89 -6.29
N GLY A 74 -12.92 -9.79 -4.96
CA GLY A 74 -11.86 -10.13 -4.02
C GLY A 74 -12.33 -10.01 -2.57
N CYS A 75 -11.42 -10.22 -1.61
CA CYS A 75 -11.74 -10.05 -0.19
C CYS A 75 -11.67 -8.58 0.22
N SER A 76 -12.77 -8.06 0.77
CA SER A 76 -12.85 -6.69 1.29
C SER A 76 -11.78 -6.38 2.35
N HIS A 77 -11.44 -7.36 3.19
CA HIS A 77 -10.42 -7.20 4.23
C HIS A 77 -9.00 -7.17 3.66
N LEU A 78 -8.68 -8.05 2.70
CA LEU A 78 -7.40 -8.01 2.01
C LEU A 78 -7.23 -6.70 1.23
N LEU A 79 -8.30 -6.23 0.56
CA LEU A 79 -8.32 -4.92 -0.09
C LEU A 79 -8.06 -3.78 0.90
N ALA A 80 -8.72 -3.79 2.06
CA ALA A 80 -8.49 -2.79 3.10
C ALA A 80 -7.02 -2.80 3.57
N LEU A 81 -6.46 -3.98 3.84
CA LEU A 81 -5.06 -4.14 4.24
C LEU A 81 -4.10 -3.62 3.18
N LEU A 82 -4.28 -3.99 1.90
CA LEU A 82 -3.47 -3.49 0.79
C LEU A 82 -3.50 -1.96 0.69
N THR A 83 -4.68 -1.34 0.83
CA THR A 83 -4.78 0.12 0.76
C THR A 83 -4.11 0.82 1.95
N ALA A 84 -4.07 0.18 3.12
CA ALA A 84 -3.36 0.68 4.30
C ALA A 84 -1.83 0.57 4.16
N MET A 85 -1.31 -0.33 3.32
CA MET A 85 0.13 -0.46 3.06
C MET A 85 0.68 0.65 2.16
N ALA A 86 -0.15 1.23 1.28
CA ALA A 86 0.31 2.19 0.26
C ALA A 86 1.07 3.41 0.84
N PRO A 87 0.60 4.08 1.92
CA PRO A 87 1.35 5.17 2.54
C PRO A 87 2.72 4.73 3.09
N ALA A 88 2.82 3.50 3.63
CA ALA A 88 4.09 2.99 4.15
C ALA A 88 5.12 2.80 3.04
N VAL A 89 4.70 2.31 1.87
CA VAL A 89 5.57 2.20 0.68
C VAL A 89 6.05 3.59 0.23
N VAL A 90 5.15 4.56 0.13
CA VAL A 90 5.48 5.95 -0.25
C VAL A 90 6.51 6.56 0.70
N GLN A 91 6.34 6.38 2.02
CA GLN A 91 7.28 6.90 3.02
C GLN A 91 8.61 6.14 3.04
N GLY A 92 8.60 4.83 2.82
CA GLY A 92 9.82 4.01 2.69
C GLY A 92 10.67 4.44 1.49
N PHE A 93 10.03 4.71 0.35
CA PHE A 93 10.67 5.28 -0.84
C PHE A 93 11.34 6.63 -0.57
N ALA A 94 10.59 7.55 0.06
CA ALA A 94 11.12 8.86 0.41
C ALA A 94 12.31 8.76 1.35
N ALA A 95 12.20 7.92 2.39
CA ALA A 95 13.29 7.67 3.33
C ALA A 95 14.52 7.06 2.64
N HIS A 96 14.35 6.21 1.63
CA HIS A 96 15.46 5.66 0.85
C HIS A 96 16.22 6.76 0.09
N ILE A 97 15.52 7.62 -0.64
CA ILE A 97 16.14 8.71 -1.41
C ILE A 97 16.79 9.74 -0.48
N LEU A 98 16.12 10.13 0.60
CA LEU A 98 16.62 11.16 1.52
C LEU A 98 17.90 10.77 2.27
N ARG A 99 18.30 9.49 2.22
CA ARG A 99 19.54 8.99 2.84
C ARG A 99 20.77 9.11 1.96
N ASP A 100 20.60 9.32 0.65
CA ASP A 100 21.69 9.42 -0.31
C ASP A 100 21.68 10.82 -0.95
N ASP A 101 22.68 11.63 -0.62
CA ASP A 101 22.80 13.01 -1.11
C ASP A 101 22.91 13.10 -2.64
N THR A 102 23.48 12.08 -3.29
CA THR A 102 23.65 12.05 -4.74
C THR A 102 22.31 11.79 -5.43
N GLU A 103 21.58 10.77 -4.98
CA GLU A 103 20.23 10.47 -5.47
C GLU A 103 19.25 11.59 -5.12
N LEU A 104 19.36 12.19 -3.93
CA LEU A 104 18.55 13.35 -3.56
C LEU A 104 18.79 14.52 -4.50
N LYS A 105 20.06 14.88 -4.78
CA LYS A 105 20.39 15.98 -5.71
C LYS A 105 19.78 15.77 -7.09
N SER A 106 19.79 14.54 -7.62
CA SER A 106 19.27 14.23 -8.95
C SER A 106 17.73 14.13 -9.01
N THR A 107 17.07 13.74 -7.91
CA THR A 107 15.62 13.44 -7.89
C THR A 107 14.76 14.42 -7.08
N ARG A 108 15.36 15.39 -6.38
CA ARG A 108 14.70 16.34 -5.44
C ARG A 108 13.37 16.90 -5.93
N ALA A 109 13.34 17.47 -7.13
CA ALA A 109 12.13 18.10 -7.68
C ALA A 109 11.02 17.06 -7.91
N GLY A 110 11.39 15.87 -8.39
CA GLY A 110 10.48 14.74 -8.57
C GLY A 110 9.95 14.23 -7.23
N LEU A 111 10.82 14.06 -6.24
CA LEU A 111 10.46 13.62 -4.89
C LEU A 111 9.53 14.61 -4.20
N SER A 112 9.82 15.91 -4.27
CA SER A 112 8.96 16.94 -3.67
C SER A 112 7.55 16.91 -4.26
N ARG A 113 7.43 16.86 -5.59
CA ARG A 113 6.12 16.76 -6.25
C ARG A 113 5.40 15.45 -5.91
N PHE A 114 6.15 14.36 -5.73
CA PHE A 114 5.58 13.07 -5.38
C PHE A 114 5.02 13.04 -3.96
N LEU A 115 5.64 13.76 -3.02
CA LEU A 115 5.24 13.78 -1.60
C LEU A 115 4.18 14.83 -1.28
N GLU A 116 4.06 15.90 -2.07
CA GLU A 116 3.08 16.97 -1.85
C GLU A 116 1.67 16.40 -1.61
N ASP A 117 1.06 16.81 -0.49
CA ASP A 117 -0.29 16.44 -0.07
C ASP A 117 -0.55 14.92 0.08
N THR A 118 0.51 14.11 0.22
CA THR A 118 0.37 12.66 0.47
C THR A 118 0.00 12.32 1.91
N CYS A 119 0.29 13.20 2.86
CA CYS A 119 -0.14 13.10 4.26
C CYS A 119 -0.06 14.46 4.96
N TRP A 120 -0.50 14.54 6.22
CA TRP A 120 -0.43 15.77 7.00
C TRP A 120 0.97 16.38 7.10
N VAL A 121 2.00 15.54 7.21
CA VAL A 121 3.40 15.97 7.34
C VAL A 121 3.92 16.58 6.02
N TRP A 122 3.49 16.03 4.88
CA TRP A 122 3.90 16.44 3.53
C TRP A 122 2.90 17.36 2.82
N ARG A 123 1.98 17.97 3.56
CA ARG A 123 1.09 19.01 3.02
C ARG A 123 1.88 20.12 2.34
N LYS A 124 1.30 20.73 1.31
CA LYS A 124 1.93 21.75 0.44
C LYS A 124 2.62 22.89 1.20
N ASP A 125 2.04 23.34 2.30
CA ASP A 125 2.55 24.43 3.14
C ASP A 125 3.42 23.96 4.32
N GLY A 126 3.63 22.65 4.44
CA GLY A 126 4.27 21.97 5.55
C GLY A 126 5.79 22.20 5.61
N PRO A 127 6.38 22.29 6.83
CA PRO A 127 7.81 22.52 6.99
C PRO A 127 8.72 21.50 6.28
N PRO A 128 8.45 20.18 6.31
CA PRO A 128 9.31 19.20 5.65
C PRO A 128 9.36 19.37 4.13
N LEU A 129 8.22 19.65 3.50
CA LEU A 129 8.16 19.86 2.05
C LEU A 129 8.89 21.14 1.63
N LYS A 130 8.69 22.24 2.36
CA LYS A 130 9.41 23.50 2.14
C LYS A 130 10.93 23.34 2.27
N LYS A 131 11.37 22.60 3.31
CA LYS A 131 12.78 22.29 3.50
C LYS A 131 13.34 21.54 2.30
N LEU A 132 12.67 20.46 1.87
CA LEU A 132 13.06 19.68 0.69
C LEU A 132 13.13 20.53 -0.60
N GLN A 133 12.20 21.47 -0.79
CA GLN A 133 12.17 22.38 -1.94
C GLN A 133 13.24 23.47 -1.90
N SER A 134 13.81 23.75 -0.71
CA SER A 134 14.86 24.76 -0.52
C SER A 134 16.29 24.19 -0.58
N LEU A 135 16.45 22.86 -0.51
CA LEU A 135 17.73 22.18 -0.73
C LEU A 135 18.22 22.38 -2.17
#